data_AF-A0A662WJ49-F1
#
_entry.id   AF-A0A662WJ49-F1
#
_cell.length_a   1.000
_cell.length_b   1.000
_cell.length_c   1.000
_cell.angle_alpha   90.00
_cell.angle_beta   90.00
_cell.angle_gamma   90.00
#
_symmetry.space_group_name_H-M   'P 1'
#
loop_
_entity.id
_entity.type
_entity.pdbx_description
1 polymer ?
#
loop_
_entity_poly.entity_id
_entity_poly.type
_entity_poly.pdbx_seq_one_letter_code
_entity_poly.pdbx_strand_id
1 'polypeptide(L)'
;GDESQKGRWLRTGPILELMDVLAGTISHGVSLGPTATISFDRVDLVKPVFHGDLVRLEGEVIGLSSSSMAVQVSGFRHDVPTGKFQHTHDAVITMVAINRFGRPRKGLPVLFDEDRADYCLKMREVAKQRKDLSKRWRKEQQAVDQIPLIKQGDLLPGESKSDYVSISDTEIEVRNWFLPRNLNINNTVFGGDLLTWMDRAALYCA
;
A
#
# COMPACT_ATOMS: atom_id res chain seq x y z
N GLY A 1 13.10 -23.06 9.59
CA GLY A 1 13.41 -21.82 8.84
C GLY A 1 12.41 -21.66 7.71
N ASP A 2 12.41 -20.52 7.01
CA ASP A 2 11.42 -20.21 5.96
C ASP A 2 11.32 -21.26 4.84
N GLU A 3 12.36 -22.08 4.62
CA GLU A 3 12.32 -23.20 3.69
C GLU A 3 11.23 -24.24 4.00
N SER A 4 10.83 -24.39 5.27
CA SER A 4 9.76 -25.32 5.66
C SER A 4 8.36 -24.84 5.25
N GLN A 5 8.22 -23.60 4.79
CA GLN A 5 6.96 -23.03 4.32
C GLN A 5 6.80 -23.09 2.80
N LYS A 6 7.78 -23.63 2.06
CA LYS A 6 7.78 -23.65 0.60
C LYS A 6 6.46 -24.20 0.04
N GLY A 7 5.86 -23.48 -0.91
CA GLY A 7 4.57 -23.83 -1.51
C GLY A 7 3.33 -23.41 -0.72
N ARG A 8 3.48 -22.82 0.47
CA ARG A 8 2.39 -22.11 1.17
C ARG A 8 2.27 -20.68 0.69
N TRP A 9 1.09 -20.12 0.83
CA TRP A 9 0.80 -18.73 0.45
C TRP A 9 1.68 -17.79 1.26
N LEU A 10 2.36 -16.88 0.57
CA LEU A 10 3.06 -15.78 1.19
C LEU A 10 2.02 -14.78 1.68
N ARG A 11 2.23 -14.29 2.90
CA ARG A 11 1.41 -13.21 3.45
C ARG A 11 1.59 -11.91 2.66
N THR A 12 0.58 -11.04 2.70
CA THR A 12 0.58 -9.80 1.92
C THR A 12 1.56 -8.77 2.48
N GLY A 13 1.77 -8.76 3.81
CA GLY A 13 2.64 -7.82 4.50
C GLY A 13 4.02 -7.66 3.87
N PRO A 14 4.81 -8.74 3.74
CA PRO A 14 6.12 -8.70 3.07
C PRO A 14 6.10 -8.12 1.64
N ILE A 15 5.01 -8.33 0.89
CA ILE A 15 4.86 -7.75 -0.45
C ILE A 15 4.68 -6.23 -0.34
N LEU A 16 3.80 -5.77 0.55
CA LEU A 16 3.56 -4.34 0.78
C LEU A 16 4.82 -3.62 1.28
N GLU A 17 5.62 -4.28 2.11
CA GLU A 17 6.90 -3.76 2.59
C GLU A 17 7.89 -3.55 1.45
N LEU A 18 8.04 -4.54 0.56
CA LEU A 18 8.90 -4.41 -0.62
C LEU A 18 8.43 -3.30 -1.56
N MET A 19 7.11 -3.12 -1.72
CA MET A 19 6.55 -2.03 -2.50
C MET A 19 6.87 -0.65 -1.89
N ASP A 20 6.77 -0.51 -0.56
CA ASP A 20 7.13 0.72 0.16
C ASP A 20 8.61 1.06 -0.03
N VAL A 21 9.50 0.07 0.13
CA VAL A 21 10.95 0.24 -0.06
C VAL A 21 11.28 0.67 -1.49
N LEU A 22 10.68 0.01 -2.49
CA LEU A 22 10.89 0.37 -3.90
C LEU A 22 10.42 1.80 -4.19
N ALA A 23 9.22 2.16 -3.73
CA ALA A 23 8.68 3.50 -3.94
C ALA A 23 9.48 4.59 -3.22
N GLY A 24 9.93 4.31 -2.00
CA GLY A 24 10.86 5.15 -1.24
C GLY A 24 12.16 5.41 -2.01
N THR A 25 12.76 4.35 -2.54
CA THR A 25 14.02 4.40 -3.29
C THR A 25 13.88 5.23 -4.58
N ILE A 26 12.86 4.94 -5.39
CA ILE A 26 12.56 5.71 -6.62
C ILE A 26 12.34 7.19 -6.29
N SER A 27 11.55 7.48 -5.25
CA SER A 27 11.22 8.85 -4.85
C SER A 27 12.42 9.62 -4.30
N HIS A 28 13.35 8.94 -3.63
CA HIS A 28 14.57 9.55 -3.15
C HIS A 28 15.42 10.08 -4.30
N GLY A 29 15.55 9.28 -5.38
CA GLY A 29 16.29 9.67 -6.59
C GLY A 29 15.72 10.92 -7.27
N VAL A 30 14.39 11.10 -7.25
CA VAL A 30 13.72 12.26 -7.88
C VAL A 30 13.66 13.47 -6.96
N SER A 31 13.45 13.28 -5.66
CA SER A 31 13.29 14.39 -4.73
C SER A 31 14.62 15.02 -4.30
N LEU A 32 15.74 14.31 -4.43
CA LEU A 32 17.05 14.74 -3.92
C LEU A 32 17.01 15.08 -2.41
N GLY A 33 16.24 14.31 -1.65
CA GLY A 33 16.13 14.50 -0.21
C GLY A 33 15.18 13.51 0.47
N PRO A 34 14.86 13.74 1.75
CA PRO A 34 13.88 12.97 2.52
C PRO A 34 12.51 12.87 1.85
N THR A 35 11.94 11.66 1.88
CA THR A 35 10.58 11.37 1.45
C THR A 35 9.83 10.61 2.55
N ALA A 36 8.50 10.70 2.51
CA ALA A 36 7.61 9.92 3.35
C ALA A 36 6.49 9.31 2.51
N THR A 37 6.13 8.08 2.84
CA THR A 37 4.95 7.41 2.28
C THR A 37 3.69 7.95 2.94
N ILE A 38 2.75 8.45 2.14
CA ILE A 38 1.51 9.06 2.65
C ILE A 38 0.32 8.13 2.47
N SER A 39 0.24 7.43 1.35
CA SER A 39 -0.86 6.52 1.09
C SER A 39 -0.50 5.51 0.01
N PHE A 40 -1.12 4.34 0.13
CA PHE A 40 -1.26 3.38 -0.96
C PHE A 40 -2.66 3.53 -1.54
N ASP A 41 -2.77 3.47 -2.85
CA ASP A 41 -4.04 3.13 -3.48
C ASP A 41 -4.44 1.68 -3.15
N ARG A 42 -5.67 1.30 -3.51
CA ARG A 42 -6.13 -0.09 -3.40
C ARG A 42 -5.14 -1.04 -4.08
N VAL A 43 -4.72 -2.07 -3.35
CA VAL A 43 -3.87 -3.16 -3.84
C VAL A 43 -4.70 -4.43 -3.89
N ASP A 44 -4.84 -4.99 -5.09
CA ASP A 44 -5.51 -6.27 -5.31
C ASP A 44 -4.47 -7.33 -5.69
N LEU A 45 -4.33 -8.36 -4.85
CA LEU A 45 -3.50 -9.53 -5.15
C LEU A 45 -4.27 -10.47 -6.10
N VAL A 46 -4.19 -10.21 -7.40
CA VAL A 46 -4.93 -10.97 -8.43
C VAL A 46 -4.40 -12.40 -8.64
N LYS A 47 -3.17 -12.68 -8.17
CA LYS A 47 -2.60 -14.03 -8.13
C LYS A 47 -1.83 -14.25 -6.83
N PRO A 48 -1.91 -15.46 -6.24
CA PRO A 48 -1.15 -15.79 -5.05
C PRO A 48 0.34 -15.82 -5.33
N VAL A 49 1.12 -15.35 -4.38
CA VAL A 49 2.58 -15.52 -4.30
C VAL A 49 2.85 -16.58 -3.24
N PHE A 50 3.78 -17.49 -3.48
CA PHE A 50 4.10 -18.56 -2.54
C PHE A 50 5.50 -18.39 -1.95
N HIS A 51 5.70 -18.94 -0.76
CA HIS A 51 7.04 -19.08 -0.18
C HIS A 51 7.94 -19.87 -1.14
N GLY A 52 9.10 -19.28 -1.46
CA GLY A 52 10.07 -19.83 -2.41
C GLY A 52 9.88 -19.37 -3.85
N ASP A 53 8.83 -18.58 -4.16
CA ASP A 53 8.70 -17.93 -5.46
C ASP A 53 9.77 -16.86 -5.63
N LEU A 54 10.32 -16.74 -6.84
CA LEU A 54 11.10 -15.57 -7.23
C LEU A 54 10.11 -14.43 -7.56
N VAL A 55 10.12 -13.38 -6.74
CA VAL A 55 9.28 -12.19 -6.92
C VAL A 55 10.09 -11.06 -7.53
N ARG A 56 9.50 -10.36 -8.50
CA ARG A 56 10.05 -9.17 -9.13
C ARG A 56 9.07 -8.02 -8.94
N LEU A 57 9.57 -6.91 -8.41
CA LEU A 57 8.85 -5.63 -8.40
C LEU A 57 9.53 -4.67 -9.36
N GLU A 58 8.71 -3.94 -10.10
CA GLU A 58 9.13 -2.86 -10.99
C GLU A 58 8.34 -1.61 -10.62
N GLY A 59 8.92 -0.44 -10.79
CA GLY A 59 8.22 0.79 -10.49
C GLY A 59 8.85 2.03 -11.11
N GLU A 60 8.06 3.09 -11.20
CA GLU A 60 8.47 4.36 -11.78
C GLU A 60 7.62 5.52 -11.24
N VAL A 61 8.16 6.74 -11.30
CA VAL A 61 7.36 7.94 -11.04
C VAL A 61 6.48 8.20 -12.25
N ILE A 62 5.16 8.19 -12.03
CA ILE A 62 4.17 8.44 -13.08
C ILE A 62 3.59 9.86 -13.03
N GLY A 63 3.83 10.59 -11.94
CA GLY A 63 3.41 11.98 -11.82
C GLY A 63 4.09 12.73 -10.69
N LEU A 64 4.44 13.98 -10.95
CA LEU A 64 4.99 14.92 -9.98
C LEU A 64 4.03 16.10 -9.78
N SER A 65 3.88 16.53 -8.53
CA SER A 65 3.25 17.80 -8.14
C SER A 65 4.28 18.70 -7.46
N SER A 66 3.86 19.75 -6.74
CA SER A 66 4.79 20.67 -6.07
C SER A 66 5.68 20.01 -5.01
N SER A 67 5.16 19.00 -4.29
CA SER A 67 5.86 18.28 -3.20
C SER A 67 5.51 16.79 -3.12
N SER A 68 4.56 16.31 -3.92
CA SER A 68 4.12 14.91 -3.94
C SER A 68 4.49 14.23 -5.25
N MET A 69 4.68 12.92 -5.17
CA MET A 69 5.09 12.03 -6.25
C MET A 69 4.14 10.83 -6.25
N ALA A 70 3.57 10.51 -7.41
CA ALA A 70 2.82 9.29 -7.61
C ALA A 70 3.79 8.26 -8.21
N VAL A 71 4.04 7.18 -7.47
CA VAL A 71 4.90 6.08 -7.90
C VAL A 71 4.03 4.89 -8.24
N GLN A 72 4.09 4.42 -9.48
CA GLN A 72 3.46 3.16 -9.85
C GLN A 72 4.40 2.01 -9.52
N VAL A 73 3.87 0.95 -8.93
CA VAL A 73 4.58 -0.30 -8.67
C VAL A 73 3.77 -1.47 -9.23
N SER A 74 4.44 -2.36 -9.95
CA SER A 74 3.88 -3.59 -10.50
C SER A 74 4.68 -4.79 -10.01
N GLY A 75 3.97 -5.82 -9.56
CA GLY A 75 4.57 -7.02 -9.00
C GLY A 75 4.31 -8.26 -9.83
N PHE A 76 5.34 -9.10 -9.94
CA PHE A 76 5.32 -10.33 -10.71
C PHE A 76 5.93 -11.47 -9.91
N ARG A 77 5.41 -12.69 -10.08
CA ARG A 77 6.04 -13.92 -9.60
C ARG A 77 6.55 -14.74 -10.77
N HIS A 78 7.71 -15.36 -10.61
CA HIS A 78 8.26 -16.31 -11.57
C HIS A 78 7.54 -17.64 -11.43
N ASP A 79 6.84 -18.04 -12.47
CA ASP A 79 6.18 -19.33 -12.56
C ASP A 79 7.18 -20.37 -13.06
N VAL A 80 7.78 -21.11 -12.14
CA VAL A 80 8.87 -22.06 -12.42
C VAL A 80 8.54 -23.05 -13.54
N PRO A 81 7.34 -23.68 -13.59
CA PRO A 81 7.00 -24.61 -14.66
C PRO A 81 6.97 -23.98 -16.06
N THR A 82 6.50 -22.74 -16.19
CA THR A 82 6.41 -22.06 -17.51
C THR A 82 7.62 -21.19 -17.82
N GLY A 83 8.46 -20.90 -16.83
CA GLY A 83 9.59 -19.99 -16.93
C GLY A 83 9.20 -18.52 -17.08
N LYS A 84 7.90 -18.17 -17.00
CA LYS A 84 7.39 -16.81 -17.26
C LYS A 84 7.11 -16.05 -15.96
N PHE A 85 7.24 -14.73 -16.02
CA PHE A 85 6.73 -13.86 -14.97
C PHE A 85 5.22 -13.66 -15.12
N GLN A 86 4.47 -13.96 -14.07
CA GLN A 86 3.04 -13.73 -13.98
C GLN A 86 2.78 -12.49 -13.14
N HIS A 87 1.99 -11.56 -13.67
CA HIS A 87 1.53 -10.39 -12.92
C HIS A 87 0.68 -10.80 -11.71
N THR A 88 0.90 -10.13 -10.58
CA THR A 88 0.29 -10.46 -9.27
C THR A 88 -0.46 -9.30 -8.64
N HIS A 89 0.04 -8.07 -8.79
CA HIS A 89 -0.58 -6.88 -8.21
C HIS A 89 -0.02 -5.61 -8.85
N ASP A 90 -0.79 -4.52 -8.74
CA ASP A 90 -0.35 -3.15 -9.03
C ASP A 90 -0.74 -2.24 -7.88
N ALA A 91 0.02 -1.16 -7.70
CA ALA A 91 -0.38 -0.06 -6.84
C ALA A 91 0.15 1.28 -7.37
N VAL A 92 -0.53 2.34 -6.95
CA VAL A 92 0.03 3.69 -6.99
C VAL A 92 0.26 4.15 -5.56
N ILE A 93 1.51 4.49 -5.25
CA ILE A 93 1.96 4.91 -3.93
C ILE A 93 2.20 6.41 -3.98
N THR A 94 1.56 7.14 -3.08
CA THR A 94 1.76 8.58 -2.95
C THR A 94 2.89 8.84 -1.96
N MET A 95 3.97 9.38 -2.48
CA MET A 95 5.15 9.79 -1.74
C MET A 95 5.20 11.30 -1.64
N VAL A 96 5.73 11.84 -0.55
CA VAL A 96 5.88 13.30 -0.35
C VAL A 96 7.32 13.61 0.02
N ALA A 97 7.92 14.56 -0.70
CA ALA A 97 9.18 15.14 -0.30
C ALA A 97 8.98 15.97 0.97
N ILE A 98 9.79 15.74 1.99
CA ILE A 98 9.67 16.43 3.29
C ILE A 98 10.93 17.22 3.62
N ASN A 99 10.78 18.21 4.49
CA ASN A 99 11.89 18.94 5.10
C ASN A 99 12.29 18.33 6.45
N ARG A 100 13.29 18.92 7.11
CA ARG A 100 13.79 18.48 8.44
C ARG A 100 12.74 18.47 9.56
N PHE A 101 11.59 19.10 9.35
CA PHE A 101 10.48 19.15 10.31
C PHE A 101 9.33 18.21 9.92
N GLY A 102 9.53 17.31 8.95
CA GLY A 102 8.49 16.41 8.45
C GLY A 102 7.38 17.10 7.64
N ARG A 103 7.56 18.37 7.25
CA ARG A 103 6.57 19.11 6.45
C ARG A 103 6.85 18.99 4.95
N PRO A 104 5.82 19.05 4.08
CA PRO A 104 6.02 19.00 2.63
C PRO A 104 7.04 20.03 2.14
N ARG A 105 8.05 19.57 1.41
CA ARG A 105 9.08 20.38 0.76
C ARG A 105 8.69 20.58 -0.69
N LYS A 106 8.34 21.83 -1.03
CA LYS A 106 8.03 22.23 -2.40
C LYS A 106 9.30 22.30 -3.26
N GLY A 107 9.13 22.29 -4.57
CA GLY A 107 10.20 22.49 -5.55
C GLY A 107 10.64 21.21 -6.25
N LEU A 108 9.78 20.18 -6.30
CA LEU A 108 10.01 19.03 -7.16
C LEU A 108 10.03 19.46 -8.64
N PRO A 109 10.84 18.80 -9.48
CA PRO A 109 10.89 19.08 -10.90
C PRO A 109 9.60 18.65 -11.61
N VAL A 110 9.49 19.02 -12.89
CA VAL A 110 8.44 18.49 -13.77
C VAL A 110 8.91 17.17 -14.35
N LEU A 111 8.05 16.15 -14.31
CA LEU A 111 8.33 14.86 -14.93
C LEU A 111 8.22 15.02 -16.45
N PHE A 112 9.32 14.77 -17.15
CA PHE A 112 9.40 14.79 -18.60
C PHE A 112 10.53 13.88 -19.08
N ASP A 113 10.27 13.13 -20.14
CA ASP A 113 11.21 12.26 -20.84
C ASP A 113 11.06 12.60 -22.33
N GLU A 114 12.12 13.07 -22.96
CA GLU A 114 12.11 13.52 -24.36
C GLU A 114 11.90 12.34 -25.32
N ASP A 115 12.56 11.21 -25.04
CA ASP A 115 12.47 9.99 -25.85
C ASP A 115 11.11 9.29 -25.69
N ARG A 116 10.38 9.61 -24.62
CA ARG A 116 9.09 9.00 -24.26
C ARG A 116 8.00 10.05 -23.96
N ALA A 117 7.96 11.15 -24.69
CA ALA A 117 7.06 12.28 -24.41
C ALA A 117 5.57 11.87 -24.30
N ASP A 118 5.06 11.06 -25.25
CA ASP A 118 3.67 10.57 -25.23
C ASP A 118 3.38 9.70 -24.01
N TYR A 119 4.36 8.89 -23.60
CA TYR A 119 4.25 8.08 -22.40
C TYR A 119 4.15 8.96 -21.15
N CYS A 120 5.03 9.97 -21.03
CA CYS A 120 4.98 10.92 -19.91
C CYS A 120 3.64 11.66 -19.82
N LEU A 121 3.10 12.11 -20.95
CA LEU A 121 1.80 12.77 -21.00
C LEU A 121 0.68 11.83 -20.54
N LYS A 122 0.68 10.60 -21.04
CA LYS A 122 -0.29 9.57 -20.63
C LYS A 122 -0.20 9.27 -19.13
N MET A 123 0.99 9.02 -18.61
CA MET A 123 1.20 8.67 -17.20
C MET A 123 0.86 9.83 -16.26
N ARG A 124 1.13 11.07 -16.68
CA ARG A 124 0.72 12.26 -15.94
C ARG A 124 -0.80 12.37 -15.80
N GLU A 125 -1.54 12.05 -16.86
CA GLU A 125 -3.00 12.02 -16.80
C GLU A 125 -3.49 10.87 -15.91
N VAL A 126 -2.88 9.68 -15.98
CA VAL A 126 -3.18 8.56 -15.05
C VAL A 126 -2.97 9.00 -13.60
N ALA A 127 -1.84 9.64 -13.27
CA ALA A 127 -1.55 10.12 -11.93
C ALA A 127 -2.57 11.17 -11.44
N LYS A 128 -3.03 12.05 -12.34
CA LYS A 128 -4.09 13.02 -12.04
C LYS A 128 -5.43 12.33 -11.76
N GLN A 129 -5.82 11.39 -12.60
CA GLN A 129 -7.05 10.60 -12.41
C GLN A 129 -7.04 9.83 -11.10
N ARG A 130 -5.91 9.22 -10.75
CA ARG A 130 -5.70 8.52 -9.46
C ARG A 130 -5.88 9.48 -8.29
N LYS A 131 -5.23 10.65 -8.33
CA LYS A 131 -5.38 11.70 -7.30
C LYS A 131 -6.84 12.17 -7.14
N ASP A 132 -7.57 12.34 -8.23
CA ASP A 132 -8.97 12.77 -8.19
C ASP A 132 -9.90 11.63 -7.72
N LEU A 133 -9.57 10.37 -8.02
CA LEU A 133 -10.24 9.22 -7.43
C LEU A 133 -10.04 9.16 -5.92
N SER A 134 -8.81 9.32 -5.41
CA SER A 134 -8.53 9.31 -3.97
C SER A 134 -9.29 10.42 -3.22
N LYS A 135 -9.43 11.62 -3.82
CA LYS A 135 -10.25 12.71 -3.25
C LYS A 135 -11.73 12.35 -3.18
N ARG A 136 -12.29 11.79 -4.27
CA ARG A 136 -13.70 11.36 -4.32
C ARG A 136 -13.96 10.27 -3.29
N TRP A 137 -13.11 9.26 -3.24
CA TRP A 137 -13.21 8.16 -2.28
C TRP A 137 -13.22 8.66 -0.83
N ARG A 138 -12.35 9.62 -0.49
CA ARG A 138 -12.34 10.24 0.84
C ARG A 138 -13.67 10.92 1.19
N LYS A 139 -14.29 11.61 0.22
CA LYS A 139 -15.59 12.26 0.41
C LYS A 139 -16.69 11.23 0.63
N GLU A 140 -16.70 10.16 -0.16
CA GLU A 140 -17.67 9.06 0.00
C GLU A 140 -17.51 8.36 1.35
N GLN A 141 -16.27 8.06 1.76
CA GLN A 141 -15.99 7.47 3.07
C GLN A 141 -16.55 8.35 4.20
N GLN A 142 -16.31 9.66 4.15
CA GLN A 142 -16.87 10.59 5.14
C GLN A 142 -18.39 10.64 5.15
N ALA A 143 -19.04 10.47 3.99
CA ALA A 143 -20.50 10.41 3.90
C ALA A 143 -21.04 9.11 4.50
N VAL A 144 -20.38 7.97 4.23
CA VAL A 144 -20.71 6.67 4.82
C VAL A 144 -20.56 6.69 6.33
N ASP A 145 -19.48 7.29 6.84
CA ASP A 145 -19.21 7.41 8.27
C ASP A 145 -20.27 8.27 9.02
N GLN A 146 -21.06 9.06 8.29
CA GLN A 146 -22.15 9.88 8.82
C GLN A 146 -23.52 9.20 8.77
N ILE A 147 -23.64 8.01 8.16
CA ILE A 147 -24.90 7.27 8.09
C ILE A 147 -25.30 6.86 9.53
N PRO A 148 -26.54 7.17 9.98
CA PRO A 148 -26.99 6.77 11.30
C PRO A 148 -26.96 5.25 11.48
N LEU A 149 -26.32 4.80 12.56
CA LEU A 149 -26.28 3.38 12.92
C LEU A 149 -27.66 2.91 13.41
N ILE A 150 -28.01 1.67 13.05
CA ILE A 150 -29.20 0.97 13.55
C ILE A 150 -29.11 0.87 15.08
N LYS A 151 -30.17 1.27 15.77
CA LYS A 151 -30.24 1.18 17.24
C LYS A 151 -30.84 -0.17 17.64
N GLN A 152 -30.62 -0.55 18.90
CA GLN A 152 -31.17 -1.78 19.46
C GLN A 152 -32.71 -1.87 19.33
N GLY A 153 -33.40 -0.72 19.35
CA GLY A 153 -34.86 -0.65 19.16
C GLY A 153 -35.34 -0.82 17.71
N ASP A 154 -34.43 -0.79 16.73
CA ASP A 154 -34.73 -1.00 15.31
C ASP A 154 -34.54 -2.48 14.91
N LEU A 155 -34.06 -3.34 15.83
CA LEU A 155 -33.85 -4.76 15.60
C LEU A 155 -35.20 -5.51 15.59
N LEU A 156 -35.46 -6.28 14.54
CA LEU A 156 -36.58 -7.22 14.51
C LEU A 156 -36.30 -8.38 15.50
N PRO A 157 -37.33 -8.94 16.17
CA PRO A 157 -37.16 -10.12 17.01
C PRO A 157 -36.55 -11.26 16.19
N GLY A 158 -35.33 -11.67 16.56
CA GLY A 158 -34.50 -12.54 15.74
C GLY A 158 -35.03 -13.97 15.63
N GLU A 159 -35.04 -14.52 14.42
CA GLU A 159 -35.03 -15.98 14.22
C GLU A 159 -33.77 -16.55 14.87
N SER A 160 -33.88 -17.55 15.73
CA SER A 160 -32.70 -18.18 16.34
C SER A 160 -31.96 -19.00 15.29
N LYS A 161 -30.97 -18.42 14.61
CA LYS A 161 -29.89 -19.21 14.02
C LYS A 161 -28.99 -19.71 15.14
N SER A 162 -28.61 -20.97 15.09
CA SER A 162 -27.76 -21.65 16.08
C SER A 162 -26.35 -21.08 16.20
N ASP A 163 -25.92 -20.23 15.26
CA ASP A 163 -24.52 -19.86 15.09
C ASP A 163 -24.35 -18.34 14.95
N TYR A 164 -24.70 -17.57 15.99
CA TYR A 164 -24.30 -16.17 16.08
C TYR A 164 -22.90 -16.07 16.70
N VAL A 165 -22.02 -15.26 16.09
CA VAL A 165 -20.72 -14.87 16.65
C VAL A 165 -20.84 -13.44 17.16
N SER A 166 -20.43 -13.17 18.41
CA SER A 166 -20.44 -11.81 18.92
C SER A 166 -19.23 -11.03 18.42
N ILE A 167 -19.35 -9.70 18.24
CA ILE A 167 -18.20 -8.85 17.84
C ILE A 167 -17.05 -9.02 18.83
N SER A 168 -17.35 -9.09 20.13
CA SER A 168 -16.34 -9.28 21.18
C SER A 168 -15.57 -10.59 21.07
N ASP A 169 -16.15 -11.63 20.45
CA ASP A 169 -15.43 -12.89 20.16
C ASP A 169 -14.42 -12.73 18.99
N THR A 170 -14.51 -11.64 18.22
CA THR A 170 -13.62 -11.33 17.08
C THR A 170 -12.65 -10.18 17.37
N GLU A 171 -12.74 -9.55 18.55
CA GLU A 171 -11.86 -8.45 18.95
C GLU A 171 -10.48 -8.96 19.36
N ILE A 172 -9.42 -8.40 18.77
CA ILE A 172 -8.05 -8.66 19.17
C ILE A 172 -7.34 -7.34 19.46
N GLU A 173 -6.41 -7.37 20.42
CA GLU A 173 -5.49 -6.26 20.66
C GLU A 173 -4.06 -6.77 20.50
N VAL A 174 -3.30 -6.14 19.60
CA VAL A 174 -1.87 -6.44 19.41
C VAL A 174 -1.04 -5.19 19.66
N ARG A 175 0.11 -5.34 20.31
CA ARG A 175 1.06 -4.26 20.61
C ARG A 175 2.45 -4.64 20.12
N ASN A 176 3.18 -3.68 19.57
CA ASN A 176 4.52 -3.91 19.07
C ASN A 176 5.45 -2.74 19.37
N TRP A 177 6.72 -3.05 19.69
CA TRP A 177 7.78 -2.07 19.84
C TRP A 177 8.55 -1.97 18.53
N PHE A 178 8.51 -0.81 17.88
CA PHE A 178 9.36 -0.52 16.73
C PHE A 178 10.73 -0.04 17.23
N LEU A 179 11.78 -0.68 16.77
CA LEU A 179 13.15 -0.45 17.22
C LEU A 179 13.91 0.43 16.20
N PRO A 180 15.11 0.96 16.52
CA PRO A 180 15.86 1.81 15.59
C PRO A 180 16.08 1.21 14.19
N ARG A 181 16.14 -0.13 14.08
CA ARG A 181 16.21 -0.83 12.77
C ARG A 181 14.98 -0.65 11.88
N ASN A 182 13.84 -0.26 12.46
CA ASN A 182 12.58 0.00 11.78
C ASN A 182 12.44 1.47 11.35
N LEU A 183 13.41 2.31 11.71
CA LEU A 183 13.41 3.73 11.36
C LEU A 183 14.10 3.94 10.02
N ASN A 184 13.52 4.83 9.22
CA ASN A 184 14.18 5.38 8.04
C ASN A 184 15.19 6.47 8.43
N ILE A 185 15.90 7.00 7.43
CA ILE A 185 16.87 8.11 7.59
C ILE A 185 16.29 9.39 8.24
N ASN A 186 14.96 9.50 8.34
CA ASN A 186 14.25 10.61 8.96
C ASN A 186 13.82 10.31 10.41
N ASN A 187 14.29 9.21 11.00
CA ASN A 187 13.92 8.73 12.33
C ASN A 187 12.40 8.48 12.49
N THR A 188 11.71 8.13 11.41
CA THR A 188 10.31 7.68 11.45
C THR A 188 10.20 6.23 11.03
N VAL A 189 9.21 5.51 11.55
CA VAL A 189 8.99 4.10 11.19
C VAL A 189 8.71 3.99 9.68
N PHE A 190 9.30 3.01 9.01
CA PHE A 190 9.01 2.71 7.61
C PHE A 190 7.53 2.35 7.42
N GLY A 191 6.92 2.82 6.33
CA GLY A 191 5.54 2.49 6.01
C GLY A 191 5.35 1.00 5.83
N GLY A 192 6.32 0.34 5.19
CA GLY A 192 6.35 -1.11 4.98
C GLY A 192 6.31 -1.91 6.28
N ASP A 193 7.05 -1.49 7.31
CA ASP A 193 7.06 -2.16 8.62
C ASP A 193 5.67 -2.12 9.28
N LEU A 194 4.98 -0.98 9.19
CA LEU A 194 3.62 -0.82 9.70
C LEU A 194 2.65 -1.70 8.92
N LEU A 195 2.75 -1.75 7.59
CA LEU A 195 1.90 -2.57 6.73
C LEU A 195 2.09 -4.06 6.97
N THR A 196 3.34 -4.52 7.11
CA THR A 196 3.64 -5.91 7.49
C THR A 196 3.04 -6.26 8.84
N TRP A 197 3.11 -5.34 9.81
CA TRP A 197 2.53 -5.58 11.13
C TRP A 197 1.00 -5.59 11.11
N MET A 198 0.37 -4.68 10.36
CA MET A 198 -1.09 -4.65 10.17
C MET A 198 -1.61 -5.94 9.53
N ASP A 199 -0.94 -6.46 8.49
CA ASP A 199 -1.31 -7.72 7.84
C ASP A 199 -1.24 -8.91 8.81
N ARG A 200 -0.22 -8.94 9.68
CA ARG A 200 -0.13 -9.96 10.74
C ARG A 200 -1.27 -9.87 11.74
N ALA A 201 -1.65 -8.65 12.14
CA ALA A 201 -2.78 -8.43 13.04
C ALA A 201 -4.08 -8.91 12.40
N ALA A 202 -4.34 -8.51 11.15
CA ALA A 202 -5.54 -8.89 10.41
C ALA A 202 -5.68 -10.41 10.28
N LEU A 203 -4.58 -11.15 10.10
CA LEU A 203 -4.60 -12.62 10.08
C LEU A 203 -5.08 -13.24 11.40
N TYR A 204 -4.84 -12.60 12.54
CA TYR A 204 -5.34 -13.11 13.82
C TYR A 204 -6.84 -12.84 14.03
N CYS A 205 -7.42 -11.90 13.28
CA CYS A 205 -8.87 -11.65 13.27
C CYS A 205 -9.67 -12.59 12.35
N ALA A 206 -9.00 -13.24 11.39
CA ALA A 206 -9.62 -13.96 10.28
C ALA A 206 -9.83 -15.44 10.59
#